data_AF-A0A0M8SLT5-F1
#
_entry.id   AF-A0A0M8SLT5-F1
#
_cell.length_a   1.000
_cell.length_b   1.000
_cell.length_c   1.000
_cell.angle_alpha   90.00
_cell.angle_beta   90.00
_cell.angle_gamma   90.00
#
_symmetry.space_group_name_H-M   'P 1'
#
loop_
_entity.id
_entity.type
_entity.pdbx_description
1 polymer ?
#
loop_
_entity_poly.entity_id
_entity_poly.type
_entity_poly.pdbx_seq_one_letter_code
_entity_poly.pdbx_strand_id
1 'polypeptide(L)'
;MNPAPPLAALGLIDAAFSGFRAFAGRDARIRKGRAVARAAVRGLAVGAALLLAPVLMALGVLLSADDRARTYAALTDGGTGFLVPLMFYAAMVALSLAAYFVLPFRASTLAMVMGLGPLTLVRPLVVGLACLNALADGGWPALLVGTLAGAAVLCVEPLVHRRWYAGLPLSEPLGQAAPAEPVPQLD
;
A
#
# COMPACT_ATOMS: atom_id res chain seq x y z
N MET A 1 -20.31 15.83 0.46
CA MET A 1 -19.34 15.41 -0.59
C MET A 1 -19.35 13.90 -0.67
N ASN A 2 -19.21 13.29 -1.85
CA ASN A 2 -19.15 11.83 -1.97
C ASN A 2 -17.72 11.33 -1.64
N PRO A 3 -17.52 10.48 -0.61
CA PRO A 3 -16.19 9.99 -0.22
C PRO A 3 -15.65 8.89 -1.14
N ALA A 4 -16.45 8.32 -2.04
CA ALA A 4 -16.02 7.18 -2.86
C ALA A 4 -14.86 7.51 -3.83
N PRO A 5 -14.86 8.62 -4.59
CA PRO A 5 -13.74 8.97 -5.47
C PRO A 5 -12.39 9.14 -4.74
N PRO A 6 -12.29 9.92 -3.64
CA PRO A 6 -11.02 10.06 -2.93
C PRO A 6 -10.57 8.76 -2.25
N LEU A 7 -11.50 7.92 -1.74
CA LEU A 7 -11.15 6.61 -1.20
C LEU A 7 -10.59 5.66 -2.27
N ALA A 8 -11.22 5.63 -3.44
CA ALA A 8 -10.74 4.84 -4.58
C ALA A 8 -9.34 5.31 -5.02
N ALA A 9 -9.13 6.63 -5.13
CA ALA A 9 -7.84 7.19 -5.49
C ALA A 9 -6.75 6.81 -4.47
N LEU A 10 -7.03 6.98 -3.17
CA LEU A 10 -6.10 6.62 -2.10
C LEU A 10 -5.76 5.13 -2.12
N GLY A 11 -6.75 4.25 -2.26
CA GLY A 11 -6.54 2.80 -2.31
C GLY A 11 -5.72 2.36 -3.53
N LEU A 12 -5.96 2.95 -4.70
CA LEU A 12 -5.21 2.63 -5.93
C LEU A 12 -3.77 3.14 -5.87
N ILE A 13 -3.56 4.35 -5.35
CA ILE A 13 -2.22 4.93 -5.17
C ILE A 13 -1.42 4.08 -4.18
N ASP A 14 -2.02 3.74 -3.04
CA ASP A 14 -1.39 2.90 -2.02
C ASP A 14 -1.06 1.49 -2.58
N ALA A 15 -1.95 0.88 -3.37
CA ALA A 15 -1.68 -0.39 -4.02
C ALA A 15 -0.50 -0.32 -5.02
N ALA A 16 -0.40 0.76 -5.79
CA ALA A 16 0.74 0.97 -6.69
C ALA A 16 2.05 1.12 -5.90
N PHE A 17 2.05 1.89 -4.81
CA PHE A 17 3.21 2.02 -3.92
C PHE A 17 3.57 0.70 -3.23
N SER A 18 2.58 -0.11 -2.83
CA SER A 18 2.79 -1.43 -2.26
C SER A 18 3.50 -2.38 -3.25
N GLY A 19 3.10 -2.35 -4.53
CA GLY A 19 3.80 -3.07 -5.59
C GLY A 19 5.25 -2.62 -5.79
N PHE A 20 5.50 -1.31 -5.73
CA PHE A 20 6.85 -0.76 -5.73
C PHE A 20 7.67 -1.22 -4.52
N ARG A 21 7.11 -1.13 -3.30
CA ARG A 21 7.75 -1.55 -2.04
C ARG A 21 8.11 -3.03 -2.05
N ALA A 22 7.26 -3.90 -2.59
CA ALA A 22 7.53 -5.34 -2.71
C ALA A 22 8.72 -5.66 -3.64
N PHE A 23 9.04 -4.77 -4.59
CA PHE A 23 10.16 -4.89 -5.53
C PHE A 23 11.42 -4.14 -5.08
N ALA A 24 11.27 -3.06 -4.32
CA ALA A 24 12.38 -2.24 -3.85
C ALA A 24 13.39 -3.08 -3.05
N GLY A 25 14.69 -2.88 -3.34
CA GLY A 25 15.78 -3.60 -2.67
C GLY A 25 16.14 -4.98 -3.25
N ARG A 26 15.41 -5.48 -4.25
CA ARG A 26 15.70 -6.79 -4.88
C ARG A 26 16.47 -6.74 -6.20
N ASP A 27 16.61 -5.58 -6.82
CA ASP A 27 17.34 -5.40 -8.08
C ASP A 27 18.40 -4.28 -7.94
N ALA A 28 19.66 -4.67 -8.06
CA ALA A 28 20.82 -3.79 -7.99
C ALA A 28 21.14 -3.08 -9.32
N ARG A 29 20.39 -3.34 -10.40
CA ARG A 29 20.62 -2.73 -11.72
C ARG A 29 20.44 -1.21 -11.69
N ILE A 30 21.35 -0.50 -12.36
CA ILE A 30 21.37 0.97 -12.49
C ILE A 30 20.16 1.48 -13.30
N ARG A 31 19.77 0.77 -14.38
CA ARG A 31 18.58 1.10 -15.19
C ARG A 31 17.40 0.19 -14.85
N LYS A 32 16.64 0.57 -13.83
CA LYS A 32 15.49 -0.22 -13.30
C LYS A 32 14.10 0.39 -13.54
N GLY A 33 13.99 1.50 -14.26
CA GLY A 33 12.71 2.21 -14.45
C GLY A 33 11.57 1.33 -14.97
N ARG A 34 11.83 0.49 -15.99
CA ARG A 34 10.82 -0.44 -16.54
C ARG A 34 10.45 -1.58 -15.57
N ALA A 35 11.37 -2.01 -14.71
CA ALA A 35 11.09 -3.04 -13.71
C ALA A 35 10.25 -2.47 -12.54
N VAL A 36 10.61 -1.28 -12.09
CA VAL A 36 9.85 -0.49 -11.11
C VAL A 36 8.42 -0.22 -11.59
N ALA A 37 8.25 0.26 -12.83
CA ALA A 37 6.93 0.52 -13.40
C ALA A 37 6.07 -0.76 -13.46
N ARG A 38 6.64 -1.89 -13.90
CA ARG A 38 5.92 -3.17 -13.92
C ARG A 38 5.53 -3.65 -12.53
N ALA A 39 6.38 -3.45 -11.51
CA ALA A 39 6.06 -3.79 -10.14
C ALA A 39 4.91 -2.93 -9.58
N ALA A 40 4.92 -1.62 -9.86
CA ALA A 40 3.84 -0.72 -9.49
C ALA A 40 2.52 -1.10 -10.17
N VAL A 41 2.54 -1.42 -11.48
CA VAL A 41 1.35 -1.87 -12.22
C VAL A 41 0.80 -3.20 -11.68
N ARG A 42 1.66 -4.14 -11.26
CA ARG A 42 1.22 -5.38 -10.61
C ARG A 42 0.55 -5.11 -9.26
N GLY A 43 1.12 -4.22 -8.46
CA GLY A 43 0.51 -3.77 -7.21
C GLY A 43 -0.85 -3.13 -7.43
N LEU A 44 -0.94 -2.21 -8.40
CA LEU A 44 -2.18 -1.57 -8.82
C LEU A 44 -3.24 -2.59 -9.26
N ALA A 45 -2.88 -3.57 -10.09
CA ALA A 45 -3.81 -4.59 -10.57
C ALA A 45 -4.34 -5.47 -9.43
N VAL A 46 -3.48 -5.90 -8.52
CA VAL A 46 -3.88 -6.69 -7.34
C VAL A 46 -4.74 -5.85 -6.40
N GLY A 47 -4.37 -4.59 -6.14
CA GLY A 47 -5.16 -3.70 -5.32
C GLY A 47 -6.53 -3.38 -5.91
N ALA A 48 -6.61 -3.09 -7.21
CA ALA A 48 -7.87 -2.88 -7.91
C ALA A 48 -8.79 -4.11 -7.80
N ALA A 49 -8.24 -5.32 -7.97
CA ALA A 49 -9.00 -6.55 -7.80
C ALA A 49 -9.49 -6.75 -6.36
N LEU A 50 -8.66 -6.47 -5.35
CA LEU A 50 -9.04 -6.62 -3.94
C LEU A 50 -10.06 -5.55 -3.51
N LEU A 51 -9.99 -4.34 -4.06
CA LEU A 51 -10.96 -3.27 -3.79
C LEU A 51 -12.35 -3.52 -4.39
N LEU A 52 -12.52 -4.50 -5.29
CA LEU A 52 -13.85 -4.93 -5.73
C LEU A 52 -14.66 -5.55 -4.59
N ALA A 53 -14.01 -6.25 -3.65
CA ALA A 53 -14.70 -6.89 -2.53
C ALA A 53 -15.49 -5.91 -1.64
N PRO A 54 -14.91 -4.81 -1.11
CA PRO A 54 -15.68 -3.82 -0.35
C PRO A 54 -16.73 -3.09 -1.19
N VAL A 55 -16.51 -2.90 -2.50
CA VAL A 55 -17.52 -2.31 -3.40
C VAL A 55 -18.74 -3.22 -3.55
N LEU A 56 -18.52 -4.52 -3.80
CA LEU A 56 -19.59 -5.51 -3.90
C LEU A 56 -20.32 -5.68 -2.57
N MET A 57 -19.61 -5.61 -1.45
CA MET A 57 -20.22 -5.65 -0.11
C MET A 57 -21.12 -4.44 0.13
N ALA A 58 -20.64 -3.22 -0.15
CA ALA A 58 -21.45 -2.01 -0.02
C ALA A 58 -22.69 -2.04 -0.92
N LEU A 59 -22.53 -2.55 -2.16
CA LEU A 59 -23.64 -2.72 -3.09
C LEU A 59 -24.65 -3.76 -2.57
N GLY A 60 -24.19 -4.90 -2.06
CA GLY A 60 -25.03 -5.93 -1.48
C GLY A 60 -25.85 -5.41 -0.29
N VAL A 61 -25.19 -4.71 0.63
CA VAL A 61 -25.84 -4.05 1.77
C VAL A 61 -26.92 -3.08 1.28
N LEU A 62 -26.59 -2.21 0.32
CA LEU A 62 -27.53 -1.21 -0.21
C LEU A 62 -28.73 -1.85 -0.94
N LEU A 63 -28.51 -2.91 -1.71
CA LEU A 63 -29.56 -3.61 -2.44
C LEU A 63 -30.48 -4.42 -1.51
N SER A 64 -29.94 -4.91 -0.38
CA SER A 64 -30.69 -5.68 0.62
C SER A 64 -31.45 -4.82 1.65
N ALA A 65 -31.22 -3.51 1.67
CA ALA A 65 -31.81 -2.63 2.67
C ALA A 65 -33.27 -2.25 2.35
N ASP A 66 -34.11 -2.24 3.38
CA ASP A 66 -35.50 -1.78 3.31
C ASP A 66 -35.58 -0.28 2.97
N ASP A 67 -34.72 0.54 3.59
CA ASP A 67 -34.57 1.97 3.30
C ASP A 67 -33.19 2.27 2.73
N ARG A 68 -33.12 2.24 1.39
CA ARG A 68 -31.88 2.48 0.65
C ARG A 68 -31.32 3.88 0.85
N ALA A 69 -32.17 4.89 1.03
CA ALA A 69 -31.72 6.27 1.18
C ALA A 69 -30.98 6.45 2.51
N ARG A 70 -31.55 5.90 3.59
CA ARG A 70 -30.93 5.91 4.92
C ARG A 70 -29.64 5.09 4.95
N THR A 71 -29.62 3.92 4.32
CA THR A 71 -28.40 3.10 4.23
C THR A 71 -27.31 3.77 3.41
N TYR A 72 -27.66 4.44 2.30
CA TYR A 72 -26.70 5.19 1.51
C TYR A 72 -26.11 6.38 2.29
N ALA A 73 -26.93 7.09 3.06
CA ALA A 73 -26.46 8.16 3.94
C ALA A 73 -25.49 7.61 5.00
N ALA A 74 -25.84 6.53 5.70
CA ALA A 74 -24.97 5.90 6.70
C ALA A 74 -23.62 5.42 6.11
N LEU A 75 -23.64 4.83 4.91
CA LEU A 75 -22.42 4.44 4.20
C LEU A 75 -21.58 5.65 3.77
N THR A 76 -22.23 6.75 3.41
CA THR A 76 -21.55 8.01 3.04
C THR A 76 -20.89 8.63 4.27
N ASP A 77 -21.60 8.71 5.40
CA ASP A 77 -21.10 9.26 6.65
C ASP A 77 -19.94 8.42 7.20
N GLY A 78 -20.10 7.09 7.23
CA GLY A 78 -19.02 6.17 7.59
C GLY A 78 -17.83 6.24 6.63
N GLY A 79 -18.07 6.43 5.33
CA GLY A 79 -17.03 6.65 4.33
C GLY A 79 -16.25 7.95 4.57
N THR A 80 -16.93 9.01 5.01
CA THR A 80 -16.25 10.26 5.40
C THR A 80 -15.43 10.10 6.67
N GLY A 81 -15.95 9.40 7.68
CA GLY A 81 -15.20 9.06 8.90
C GLY A 81 -13.94 8.23 8.60
N PHE A 82 -14.04 7.28 7.67
CA PHE A 82 -12.91 6.47 7.20
C PHE A 82 -11.85 7.30 6.46
N LEU A 83 -12.29 8.31 5.70
CA LEU A 83 -11.44 9.11 4.84
C LEU A 83 -10.53 10.07 5.62
N VAL A 84 -10.99 10.66 6.73
CA VAL A 84 -10.25 11.69 7.47
C VAL A 84 -8.87 11.21 7.95
N PRO A 85 -8.74 10.07 8.67
CA PRO A 85 -7.43 9.57 9.10
C PRO A 85 -6.53 9.20 7.92
N LEU A 86 -7.10 8.63 6.86
CA LEU A 86 -6.36 8.23 5.66
C LEU A 86 -5.79 9.43 4.91
N MET A 87 -6.58 10.50 4.76
CA MET A 87 -6.14 11.76 4.14
C MET A 87 -4.99 12.39 4.92
N PHE A 88 -5.09 12.43 6.24
CA PHE A 88 -4.03 12.96 7.10
C PHE A 88 -2.72 12.18 6.93
N TYR A 89 -2.81 10.84 6.97
CA TYR A 89 -1.67 9.97 6.71
C TYR A 89 -1.09 10.17 5.31
N ALA A 90 -1.93 10.22 4.27
CA ALA A 90 -1.51 10.44 2.90
C ALA A 90 -0.81 11.79 2.72
N ALA A 91 -1.29 12.84 3.38
CA ALA A 91 -0.66 14.16 3.37
C ALA A 91 0.75 14.13 4.01
N MET A 92 0.92 13.42 5.13
CA MET A 92 2.24 13.23 5.77
C MET A 92 3.22 12.45 4.89
N VAL A 93 2.74 11.42 4.19
CA VAL A 93 3.53 10.67 3.22
C VAL A 93 3.92 11.56 2.04
N ALA A 94 2.98 12.31 1.47
CA ALA A 94 3.22 13.22 0.36
C ALA A 94 4.21 14.33 0.74
N LEU A 95 4.10 14.88 1.96
CA LEU A 95 5.03 15.89 2.47
C LEU A 95 6.45 15.32 2.63
N SER A 96 6.56 14.09 3.15
CA SER A 96 7.84 13.39 3.26
C SER A 96 8.46 13.12 1.89
N LEU A 97 7.65 12.75 0.89
CA LEU A 97 8.11 12.54 -0.49
C LEU A 97 8.50 13.86 -1.18
N ALA A 98 7.76 14.95 -0.95
CA ALA A 98 8.12 16.27 -1.44
C ALA A 98 9.46 16.74 -0.85
N ALA A 99 9.67 16.52 0.46
CA ALA A 99 10.95 16.80 1.10
C ALA A 99 12.09 15.98 0.46
N TYR A 100 11.86 14.72 0.10
CA TYR A 100 12.85 13.88 -0.59
C TYR A 100 13.30 14.50 -1.93
N PHE A 101 12.38 15.04 -2.73
CA PHE A 101 12.67 15.62 -4.04
C PHE A 101 13.32 17.03 -3.95
N VAL A 102 13.06 17.76 -2.88
CA VAL A 102 13.52 19.16 -2.73
C VAL A 102 14.83 19.26 -1.94
N LEU A 103 15.09 18.37 -0.98
CA LEU A 103 16.26 18.48 -0.10
C LEU A 103 17.52 17.78 -0.65
N PRO A 104 18.72 18.32 -0.34
CA PRO A 104 20.00 17.71 -0.72
C PRO A 104 20.18 16.30 -0.11
N PHE A 105 20.90 15.45 -0.85
CA PHE A 105 21.05 13.98 -0.69
C PHE A 105 21.16 13.46 0.76
N ARG A 106 21.87 14.19 1.65
CA ARG A 106 22.08 13.79 3.05
C ARG A 106 20.83 13.95 3.91
N ALA A 107 20.06 15.02 3.72
CA ALA A 107 18.82 15.25 4.47
C ALA A 107 17.64 14.45 3.90
N SER A 108 17.66 14.21 2.59
CA SER A 108 16.69 13.37 1.87
C SER A 108 16.71 11.91 2.35
N THR A 109 17.90 11.36 2.62
CA THR A 109 18.05 9.99 3.17
C THR A 109 17.53 9.90 4.61
N LEU A 110 17.79 10.93 5.43
CA LEU A 110 17.35 10.98 6.83
C LEU A 110 15.83 11.18 6.94
N ALA A 111 15.24 11.99 6.06
CA ALA A 111 13.80 12.14 5.92
C ALA A 111 13.13 10.84 5.44
N MET A 112 13.78 10.08 4.56
CA MET A 112 13.28 8.78 4.11
C MET A 112 13.26 7.75 5.27
N VAL A 113 14.31 7.71 6.09
CA VAL A 113 14.41 6.76 7.21
C VAL A 113 13.49 7.15 8.36
N MET A 114 13.47 8.42 8.74
CA MET A 114 12.64 8.93 9.85
C MET A 114 11.17 9.10 9.47
N GLY A 115 10.85 9.35 8.21
CA GLY A 115 9.48 9.46 7.71
C GLY A 115 8.93 8.12 7.29
N LEU A 116 9.52 7.49 6.27
CA LEU A 116 8.94 6.32 5.62
C LEU A 116 9.00 5.06 6.50
N GLY A 117 10.05 4.90 7.31
CA GLY A 117 10.19 3.78 8.24
C GLY A 117 9.03 3.71 9.24
N PRO A 118 8.84 4.74 10.09
CA PRO A 118 7.73 4.80 11.03
C PRO A 118 6.37 4.81 10.34
N LEU A 119 6.18 5.57 9.25
CA LEU A 119 4.89 5.65 8.56
C LEU A 119 4.41 4.28 8.08
N THR A 120 5.32 3.41 7.62
CA THR A 120 4.93 2.04 7.25
C THR A 120 4.43 1.19 8.42
N LEU A 121 4.91 1.43 9.65
CA LEU A 121 4.41 0.79 10.87
C LEU A 121 3.10 1.42 11.39
N VAL A 122 2.90 2.71 11.14
CA VAL A 122 1.67 3.43 11.54
C VAL A 122 0.48 3.03 10.64
N ARG A 123 0.71 2.58 9.40
CA ARG A 123 -0.33 2.18 8.44
C ARG A 123 -1.45 1.29 9.03
N PRO A 124 -1.19 0.15 9.71
CA PRO A 124 -2.25 -0.65 10.34
C PRO A 124 -3.00 0.09 11.44
N LEU A 125 -2.34 0.97 12.20
CA LEU A 125 -3.00 1.80 13.23
C LEU A 125 -3.94 2.83 12.59
N VAL A 126 -3.53 3.47 11.49
CA VAL A 126 -4.40 4.41 10.75
C VAL A 126 -5.63 3.70 10.22
N VAL A 127 -5.48 2.50 9.67
CA VAL A 127 -6.62 1.69 9.20
C VAL A 127 -7.56 1.33 10.35
N GLY A 128 -7.02 0.99 11.52
CA GLY A 128 -7.82 0.76 12.73
C GLY A 128 -8.62 1.99 13.14
N LEU A 129 -7.99 3.16 13.20
CA LEU A 129 -8.65 4.43 13.49
C LEU A 129 -9.72 4.78 12.45
N ALA A 130 -9.45 4.54 11.18
CA ALA A 130 -10.42 4.75 10.11
C ALA A 130 -11.65 3.84 10.26
N CYS A 131 -11.47 2.58 10.65
CA CYS A 131 -12.58 1.68 10.95
C CYS A 131 -13.40 2.15 12.16
N LEU A 132 -12.75 2.66 13.21
CA LEU A 132 -13.43 3.19 14.39
C LEU A 132 -14.25 4.44 14.06
N ASN A 133 -13.69 5.36 13.27
CA ASN A 133 -14.45 6.53 12.80
C ASN A 133 -15.61 6.14 11.88
N ALA A 134 -15.41 5.15 11.00
CA ALA A 134 -16.48 4.64 10.15
C ALA A 134 -17.63 4.05 10.97
N LEU A 135 -17.33 3.37 12.08
CA LEU A 135 -18.33 2.87 13.02
C LEU A 135 -19.06 4.01 13.73
N ALA A 136 -18.34 5.04 14.16
CA ALA A 136 -18.91 6.19 14.87
C ALA A 136 -19.88 6.98 13.99
N ASP A 137 -19.54 7.18 12.71
CA ASP A 137 -20.31 8.01 11.79
C ASP A 137 -21.37 7.23 10.99
N GLY A 138 -21.10 5.97 10.63
CA GLY A 138 -21.95 5.17 9.72
C GLY A 138 -22.48 3.86 10.30
N GLY A 139 -22.14 3.54 11.55
CA GLY A 139 -22.62 2.35 12.25
C GLY A 139 -22.04 1.02 11.72
N TRP A 140 -22.72 -0.07 12.06
CA TRP A 140 -22.27 -1.44 11.76
C TRP A 140 -22.03 -1.72 10.26
N PRO A 141 -22.91 -1.33 9.33
CA PRO A 141 -22.69 -1.55 7.91
C PRO A 141 -21.42 -0.86 7.38
N ALA A 142 -21.17 0.37 7.84
CA ALA A 142 -19.95 1.10 7.48
C ALA A 142 -18.69 0.45 8.05
N LEU A 143 -18.75 -0.11 9.27
CA LEU A 143 -17.64 -0.86 9.84
C LEU A 143 -17.31 -2.12 9.03
N LEU A 144 -18.31 -2.89 8.58
CA LEU A 144 -18.08 -4.09 7.76
C LEU A 144 -17.42 -3.74 6.42
N VAL A 145 -17.90 -2.69 5.75
CA VAL A 145 -17.30 -2.23 4.49
C VAL A 145 -15.89 -1.67 4.73
N GLY A 146 -15.70 -0.88 5.79
CA GLY A 146 -14.42 -0.27 6.16
C GLY A 146 -13.35 -1.29 6.56
N THR A 147 -13.72 -2.31 7.34
CA THR A 147 -12.80 -3.40 7.72
C THR A 147 -12.40 -4.25 6.52
N LEU A 148 -13.34 -4.56 5.62
CA LEU A 148 -13.04 -5.27 4.38
C LEU A 148 -12.12 -4.44 3.45
N ALA A 149 -12.36 -3.14 3.35
CA ALA A 149 -11.49 -2.22 2.61
C ALA A 149 -10.09 -2.12 3.23
N GLY A 150 -9.99 -2.01 4.55
CA GLY A 150 -8.73 -2.02 5.28
C GLY A 150 -7.94 -3.31 5.08
N ALA A 151 -8.61 -4.46 5.17
CA ALA A 151 -8.01 -5.77 4.92
C ALA A 151 -7.53 -5.89 3.46
N ALA A 152 -8.33 -5.46 2.48
CA ALA A 152 -7.95 -5.45 1.07
C ALA A 152 -6.64 -4.67 0.84
N VAL A 153 -6.54 -3.46 1.40
CA VAL A 153 -5.37 -2.58 1.29
C VAL A 153 -4.12 -3.17 1.97
N LEU A 154 -4.28 -3.77 3.16
CA LEU A 154 -3.16 -4.40 3.88
C LEU A 154 -2.67 -5.68 3.19
N CYS A 155 -3.56 -6.43 2.52
CA CYS A 155 -3.24 -7.68 1.85
C CYS A 155 -2.50 -7.52 0.51
N VAL A 156 -2.50 -6.34 -0.12
CA VAL A 156 -1.82 -6.15 -1.43
C VAL A 156 -0.34 -6.53 -1.36
N GLU A 157 0.37 -6.04 -0.35
CA GLU A 157 1.82 -6.24 -0.19
C GLU A 157 2.21 -7.72 -0.03
N PRO A 158 1.65 -8.47 0.94
CA PRO A 158 1.98 -9.88 1.11
C PRO A 158 1.55 -10.73 -0.09
N LEU A 159 0.45 -10.38 -0.77
CA LEU A 159 -0.03 -11.15 -1.93
C LEU A 159 0.89 -10.96 -3.14
N VAL A 160 1.28 -9.72 -3.44
CA VAL A 160 2.26 -9.41 -4.50
C VAL A 160 3.60 -10.07 -4.17
N HIS A 161 4.02 -10.00 -2.91
CA HIS A 161 5.26 -10.64 -2.45
C HIS A 161 5.23 -12.15 -2.65
N ARG A 162 4.18 -12.83 -2.17
CA ARG A 162 4.04 -14.30 -2.29
C ARG A 162 3.95 -14.76 -3.73
N ARG A 163 3.22 -14.03 -4.58
CA ARG A 163 2.90 -14.47 -5.94
C ARG A 163 4.02 -14.21 -6.95
N TRP A 164 4.84 -13.18 -6.76
CA TRP A 164 5.91 -12.84 -7.70
C TRP A 164 7.33 -12.92 -7.15
N TYR A 165 7.51 -12.92 -5.83
CA TYR A 165 8.84 -12.74 -5.24
C TYR A 165 9.21 -13.75 -4.14
N ALA A 166 8.36 -14.73 -3.82
CA ALA A 166 8.64 -15.75 -2.81
C ALA A 166 9.77 -16.74 -3.16
N GLY A 167 10.30 -16.69 -4.38
CA GLY A 167 11.33 -17.61 -4.87
C GLY A 167 12.53 -16.96 -5.53
N LEU A 168 12.70 -15.63 -5.43
CA LEU A 168 13.96 -15.01 -5.84
C LEU A 168 15.01 -15.32 -4.77
N PRO A 169 16.10 -16.04 -5.10
CA PRO A 169 17.16 -16.25 -4.14
C PRO A 169 17.61 -14.88 -3.62
N LEU A 170 17.66 -14.73 -2.29
CA LEU A 170 18.48 -13.71 -1.66
C LEU A 170 19.84 -13.85 -2.34
N SER A 171 20.27 -12.80 -3.04
CA SER A 171 21.55 -12.74 -3.72
C SER A 171 22.54 -13.62 -2.97
N GLU A 172 22.97 -14.72 -3.60
CA GLU A 172 24.10 -15.47 -3.09
C GLU A 172 25.16 -14.43 -2.75
N PRO A 173 25.73 -14.47 -1.53
CA PRO A 173 26.80 -13.57 -1.21
C PRO A 173 27.82 -13.71 -2.32
N LEU A 174 28.24 -12.59 -2.92
CA LEU A 174 29.34 -12.48 -3.89
C LEU A 174 30.71 -12.96 -3.30
N GLY A 175 30.68 -13.82 -2.26
CA GLY A 175 31.79 -14.38 -1.52
C GLY A 175 31.95 -15.89 -1.67
N GLN A 176 31.12 -16.60 -2.44
CA GLN A 176 31.55 -17.90 -3.02
C GLN A 176 32.27 -17.63 -4.35
N ALA A 177 33.43 -16.99 -4.23
CA ALA A 177 34.46 -17.14 -5.23
C ALA A 177 34.69 -18.64 -5.40
N ALA A 178 34.61 -19.12 -6.65
CA ALA A 178 35.23 -20.38 -7.00
C ALA A 178 36.66 -20.40 -6.43
N PRO A 179 37.14 -21.50 -5.84
CA PRO A 179 38.52 -21.57 -5.40
C PRO A 179 39.39 -21.20 -6.60
N ALA A 180 40.22 -20.18 -6.44
CA ALA A 180 41.16 -19.74 -7.46
C ALA A 180 41.93 -20.98 -7.95
N GLU A 181 41.89 -21.23 -9.26
CA GLU A 181 42.75 -22.23 -9.86
C GLU A 181 44.20 -21.98 -9.40
N PRO A 182 44.95 -23.03 -9.01
CA PRO A 182 46.34 -22.86 -8.65
C PRO A 182 47.10 -22.30 -9.85
N VAL A 183 47.66 -21.10 -9.67
CA VAL A 183 48.59 -20.49 -10.61
C VAL A 183 49.78 -21.45 -10.79
N PRO A 184 50.08 -21.93 -12.00
CA PRO A 184 51.21 -22.81 -12.21
C PRO A 184 52.50 -22.04 -11.89
N GLN A 185 53.27 -22.55 -10.94
CA GLN A 185 54.63 -22.09 -10.69
C GLN A 185 55.47 -22.47 -11.91
N LEU A 186 55.96 -21.45 -12.61
CA LEU A 186 56.98 -21.59 -13.63
C LEU A 186 58.34 -21.60 -12.92
N ASP A 187 59.01 -22.75 -12.99
CA ASP A 187 60.44 -22.91 -12.66
C ASP A 187 61.34 -22.24 -13.71
#